data_AF-A0A059WJE9-F1
#
_entry.id   AF-A0A059WJE9-F1
#
_cell.length_a   1.000
_cell.length_b   1.000
_cell.length_c   1.000
_cell.angle_alpha   90.00
_cell.angle_beta   90.00
_cell.angle_gamma   90.00
#
_symmetry.space_group_name_H-M   'P 1'
#
loop_
_entity.id
_entity.type
_entity.pdbx_description
1 polymer ?
#
loop_
_entity_poly.entity_id
_entity_poly.type
_entity_poly.pdbx_seq_one_letter_code
_entity_poly.pdbx_strand_id
1 'polypeptide(L)'
;LSYDLRFAVQDLQPGDRVACNVFFVWEILRPLLRGATVIAVPDDASYDPAALVDLLAAKRVTETLMTPTLLATILSRYPHITARLPDLRALWLNGEVVSTDLARRAIKALPNTRLLNCYSTCETHEIACGDIRDMIDIESIYCPVGPYL
;
A
#
# COMPACT_ATOMS: atom_id res chain seq x y z
N LEU A 1 14.10 -0.53 -15.31
CA LEU A 1 14.73 -1.09 -14.09
C LEU A 1 13.83 -0.94 -12.88
N SER A 2 13.71 0.23 -12.23
CA SER A 2 12.91 0.35 -10.98
C SER A 2 11.45 -0.12 -11.12
N TYR A 3 10.75 0.22 -12.21
CA TYR A 3 9.39 -0.30 -12.46
C TYR A 3 9.35 -1.81 -12.71
N ASP A 4 10.32 -2.37 -13.43
CA ASP A 4 10.38 -3.81 -13.71
C ASP A 4 10.53 -4.61 -12.42
N LEU A 5 11.37 -4.14 -11.50
CA LEU A 5 11.54 -4.74 -10.18
C LEU A 5 10.25 -4.67 -9.35
N ARG A 6 9.54 -3.55 -9.43
CA ARG A 6 8.26 -3.41 -8.73
C ARG A 6 7.17 -4.30 -9.31
N PHE A 7 7.16 -4.50 -10.63
CA PHE A 7 6.27 -5.47 -11.29
C PHE A 7 6.62 -6.91 -10.93
N ALA A 8 7.91 -7.23 -10.68
CA ALA A 8 8.29 -8.54 -10.17
C ALA A 8 7.72 -8.83 -8.78
N VAL A 9 7.55 -7.80 -7.93
CA VAL A 9 6.89 -7.94 -6.62
C VAL A 9 5.37 -7.99 -6.75
N GLN A 10 4.79 -7.12 -7.58
CA GLN A 10 3.35 -6.98 -7.76
C GLN A 10 3.05 -6.47 -9.18
N ASP A 11 2.69 -7.41 -10.06
CA ASP A 11 2.42 -7.11 -11.46
C ASP A 11 0.97 -6.64 -11.65
N LEU A 12 0.83 -5.39 -12.09
CA LEU A 12 -0.48 -4.79 -12.36
C LEU A 12 -1.05 -5.37 -13.67
N GLN A 13 -2.35 -5.63 -13.67
CA GLN A 13 -3.07 -6.15 -14.82
C GLN A 13 -4.08 -5.14 -15.37
N PRO A 14 -4.48 -5.25 -16.65
CA PRO A 14 -5.65 -4.52 -17.15
C PRO A 14 -6.88 -4.77 -16.28
N GLY A 15 -7.56 -3.69 -15.89
CA GLY A 15 -8.68 -3.72 -14.94
C GLY A 15 -8.30 -3.35 -13.50
N ASP A 16 -7.01 -3.32 -13.17
CA ASP A 16 -6.53 -2.82 -11.89
C ASP A 16 -6.76 -1.31 -11.76
N ARG A 17 -6.93 -0.85 -10.52
CA ARG A 17 -7.32 0.52 -10.20
C ARG A 17 -6.42 0.99 -9.06
N VAL A 18 -5.45 1.83 -9.37
CA VAL A 18 -4.38 2.23 -8.44
C VAL A 18 -4.63 3.65 -7.95
N ALA A 19 -4.86 3.81 -6.65
CA ALA A 19 -4.94 5.12 -6.03
C ALA A 19 -3.53 5.69 -5.81
N CYS A 20 -3.29 6.88 -6.35
CA CYS A 20 -2.00 7.55 -6.30
C CYS A 20 -2.13 8.89 -5.55
N ASN A 21 -1.39 9.04 -4.46
CA ASN A 21 -1.27 10.27 -3.66
C ASN A 21 0.19 10.58 -3.30
N VAL A 22 0.93 9.60 -2.79
CA VAL A 22 2.35 9.75 -2.41
C VAL A 22 3.23 9.53 -3.64
N PHE A 23 4.32 10.29 -3.76
CA PHE A 23 5.26 10.20 -4.90
C PHE A 23 4.55 10.20 -6.27
N PHE A 24 3.51 11.04 -6.40
CA PHE A 24 2.48 10.93 -7.43
C PHE A 24 3.02 10.68 -8.85
N VAL A 25 3.97 11.51 -9.30
CA VAL A 25 4.55 11.41 -10.65
C VAL A 25 5.12 10.02 -10.92
N TRP A 26 5.74 9.39 -9.92
CA TRP A 26 6.32 8.06 -10.05
C TRP A 26 5.27 6.96 -9.94
N GLU A 27 4.30 7.10 -9.04
CA GLU A 27 3.25 6.10 -8.85
C GLU A 27 2.30 6.00 -10.05
N ILE A 28 1.97 7.11 -10.72
CA ILE A 28 1.01 7.09 -11.83
C ILE A 28 1.53 6.33 -13.06
N LEU A 29 2.85 6.25 -13.26
CA LEU A 29 3.40 5.57 -14.44
C LEU A 29 3.23 4.05 -14.35
N ARG A 30 3.23 3.46 -13.14
CA ARG A 30 3.08 2.01 -12.92
C ARG A 30 1.80 1.44 -13.56
N PRO A 31 0.58 1.92 -13.23
CA PRO A 31 -0.63 1.44 -13.87
C PRO A 31 -0.69 1.78 -15.36
N LEU A 32 -0.21 2.95 -15.77
CA LEU A 32 -0.23 3.36 -17.19
C LEU A 32 0.61 2.42 -18.08
N LEU A 33 1.77 1.98 -17.59
CA LEU A 33 2.64 1.01 -18.27
C LEU A 33 2.04 -0.40 -18.39
N ARG A 34 0.97 -0.70 -17.66
CA ARG A 34 0.28 -2.01 -17.64
C ARG A 34 -1.17 -1.97 -18.14
N GLY A 35 -1.63 -0.81 -18.62
CA GLY A 35 -3.03 -0.63 -19.05
C GLY A 35 -4.04 -0.64 -17.90
N ALA A 36 -3.58 -0.42 -16.67
CA ALA A 36 -4.44 -0.25 -15.50
C ALA A 36 -4.90 1.21 -15.34
N THR A 37 -5.87 1.43 -14.45
CA THR A 37 -6.47 2.75 -14.19
C THR A 37 -5.72 3.49 -13.09
N VAL A 38 -5.33 4.74 -13.34
CA VAL A 38 -4.89 5.68 -12.31
C VAL A 38 -6.10 6.35 -11.66
N ILE A 39 -6.15 6.35 -10.33
CA ILE A 39 -7.06 7.18 -9.53
C ILE A 39 -6.20 8.23 -8.82
N ALA A 40 -6.23 9.47 -9.31
CA ALA A 40 -5.58 10.57 -8.62
C ALA A 40 -6.38 10.90 -7.35
N VAL A 41 -5.75 10.72 -6.20
CA VAL A 41 -6.37 11.05 -4.90
C VAL A 41 -6.16 12.55 -4.65
N PRO A 42 -7.23 13.32 -4.43
CA PRO A 42 -7.11 14.74 -4.13
C PRO A 42 -6.54 14.95 -2.72
N ASP A 43 -5.88 16.08 -2.51
CA ASP A 43 -5.16 16.40 -1.27
C ASP A 43 -6.08 16.33 -0.03
N ASP A 44 -7.30 16.86 -0.15
CA ASP A 44 -8.31 16.83 0.93
C ASP A 44 -8.65 15.40 1.37
N ALA A 45 -8.76 14.46 0.43
CA ALA A 45 -8.94 13.05 0.74
C ALA A 45 -7.65 12.40 1.25
N SER A 46 -6.46 12.80 0.79
CA SER A 46 -5.19 12.19 1.21
C SER A 46 -4.87 12.44 2.68
N TYR A 47 -5.33 13.56 3.25
CA TYR A 47 -5.10 13.89 4.66
C TYR A 47 -6.26 13.53 5.60
N ASP A 48 -7.40 13.09 5.05
CA ASP A 48 -8.56 12.63 5.82
C ASP A 48 -8.74 11.11 5.67
N PRO A 49 -8.45 10.31 6.71
CA PRO A 49 -8.62 8.86 6.69
C PRO A 49 -10.02 8.37 6.29
N ALA A 50 -11.08 9.13 6.62
CA ALA A 50 -12.44 8.75 6.27
C ALA A 50 -12.71 9.02 4.78
N ALA A 51 -12.38 10.22 4.31
CA ALA A 51 -12.53 10.58 2.90
C ALA A 51 -11.69 9.68 1.99
N LEU A 52 -10.47 9.31 2.42
CA LEU A 52 -9.65 8.35 1.70
C LEU A 52 -10.36 7.01 1.56
N VAL A 53 -10.82 6.42 2.66
CA VAL A 53 -11.51 5.11 2.63
C VAL A 53 -12.77 5.16 1.76
N ASP A 54 -13.56 6.22 1.84
CA ASP A 54 -14.75 6.39 1.01
C ASP A 54 -14.39 6.51 -0.48
N LEU A 55 -13.31 7.23 -0.82
CA LEU A 55 -12.79 7.31 -2.18
C LEU A 55 -12.30 5.94 -2.67
N LEU A 56 -11.51 5.22 -1.87
CA LEU A 56 -11.00 3.89 -2.23
C LEU A 56 -12.15 2.92 -2.51
N ALA A 57 -13.19 2.93 -1.67
CA ALA A 57 -14.38 2.11 -1.83
C ALA A 57 -15.18 2.51 -3.08
N ALA A 58 -15.52 3.79 -3.23
CA ALA A 58 -16.32 4.29 -4.34
C ALA A 58 -15.62 4.08 -5.70
N LYS A 59 -14.29 4.14 -5.73
CA LYS A 59 -13.49 3.92 -6.93
C LYS A 59 -13.05 2.46 -7.10
N ARG A 60 -13.48 1.53 -6.24
CA ARG A 60 -13.15 0.09 -6.30
C ARG A 60 -11.63 -0.14 -6.43
N VAL A 61 -10.87 0.58 -5.61
CA VAL A 61 -9.40 0.58 -5.69
C VAL A 61 -8.85 -0.80 -5.36
N THR A 62 -7.93 -1.27 -6.19
CA THR A 62 -7.27 -2.58 -6.04
C THR A 62 -5.89 -2.46 -5.42
N GLU A 63 -5.24 -1.31 -5.55
CA GLU A 63 -3.93 -1.04 -4.98
C GLU A 63 -3.78 0.42 -4.54
N THR A 64 -3.10 0.64 -3.42
CA THR A 64 -2.73 1.98 -2.94
C THR A 64 -1.45 1.93 -2.10
N LEU A 65 -0.86 3.09 -1.86
CA LEU A 65 0.28 3.30 -0.96
C LEU A 65 -0.11 4.28 0.14
N MET A 66 0.26 3.99 1.38
CA MET A 66 0.11 4.93 2.49
C MET A 66 1.20 4.73 3.53
N THR A 67 1.36 5.69 4.42
CA THR A 67 2.30 5.54 5.52
C THR A 67 1.72 4.62 6.61
N PRO A 68 2.58 3.94 7.39
CA PRO A 68 2.18 3.17 8.57
C PRO A 68 1.27 3.94 9.55
N THR A 69 1.56 5.22 9.82
CA THR A 69 0.75 6.08 10.70
C THR A 69 -0.68 6.28 10.17
N LEU A 70 -0.84 6.49 8.85
CA LEU A 70 -2.16 6.60 8.23
C LEU A 70 -2.92 5.28 8.32
N LEU A 71 -2.27 4.15 8.05
CA LEU A 71 -2.90 2.83 8.21
C LEU A 71 -3.34 2.59 9.67
N ALA A 72 -2.51 2.94 10.66
CA ALA A 72 -2.86 2.79 12.07
C ALA A 72 -4.14 3.57 12.43
N THR A 73 -4.27 4.78 11.89
CA THR A 73 -5.45 5.64 12.08
C THR A 73 -6.70 5.04 11.42
N ILE A 74 -6.57 4.55 10.17
CA ILE A 74 -7.66 3.87 9.44
C ILE A 74 -8.13 2.64 10.21
N LEU A 75 -7.22 1.79 10.68
CA LEU A 75 -7.58 0.56 11.41
C LEU A 75 -8.24 0.84 12.76
N SER A 76 -7.87 1.95 13.42
CA SER A 76 -8.50 2.37 14.68
C SER A 76 -9.95 2.82 14.46
N ARG A 77 -10.23 3.46 13.32
CA ARG A 77 -11.58 3.92 12.95
C ARG A 77 -12.44 2.83 12.31
N TYR A 78 -11.82 1.92 11.56
CA TYR A 78 -12.48 0.87 10.79
C TYR A 78 -11.89 -0.52 11.09
N PRO A 79 -12.25 -1.15 12.22
CA PRO A 79 -11.74 -2.48 12.59
C PRO A 79 -12.07 -3.59 11.56
N HIS A 80 -13.13 -3.39 10.77
CA HIS A 80 -13.59 -4.31 9.72
C HIS A 80 -13.38 -3.71 8.32
N ILE A 81 -12.24 -3.05 8.09
CA ILE A 81 -11.94 -2.32 6.85
C ILE A 81 -12.09 -3.17 5.58
N THR A 82 -11.79 -4.48 5.63
CA THR A 82 -12.01 -5.40 4.49
C THR A 82 -13.43 -5.38 3.94
N ALA A 83 -14.45 -5.19 4.78
CA ALA A 83 -15.84 -5.11 4.31
C ALA A 83 -16.13 -3.83 3.52
N ARG A 84 -15.38 -2.74 3.79
CA ARG A 84 -15.49 -1.49 3.03
C ARG A 84 -14.62 -1.46 1.79
N LEU A 85 -13.48 -2.16 1.84
CA LEU A 85 -12.51 -2.24 0.74
C LEU A 85 -12.38 -3.67 0.21
N PRO A 86 -13.47 -4.29 -0.28
CA PRO A 86 -13.45 -5.69 -0.71
C PRO A 86 -12.59 -5.91 -1.96
N ASP A 87 -12.38 -4.87 -2.77
CA ASP A 87 -11.59 -4.92 -3.99
C ASP A 87 -10.07 -4.69 -3.76
N LEU A 88 -9.65 -4.28 -2.56
CA LEU A 88 -8.25 -3.95 -2.27
C LEU A 88 -7.39 -5.22 -2.14
N ARG A 89 -6.47 -5.41 -3.08
CA ARG A 89 -5.61 -6.61 -3.17
C ARG A 89 -4.16 -6.36 -2.78
N ALA A 90 -3.66 -5.13 -2.91
CA ALA A 90 -2.33 -4.76 -2.44
C ALA A 90 -2.33 -3.41 -1.72
N LEU A 91 -1.59 -3.34 -0.62
CA LEU A 91 -1.35 -2.14 0.15
C LEU A 91 0.14 -2.00 0.40
N TRP A 92 0.72 -0.92 -0.12
CA TRP A 92 2.12 -0.58 0.10
C TRP A 92 2.25 0.33 1.33
N LEU A 93 3.17 -0.02 2.21
CA LEU A 93 3.63 0.80 3.32
C LEU A 93 5.01 1.34 2.99
N ASN A 94 5.17 2.66 3.08
CA ASN A 94 6.42 3.34 2.78
C ASN A 94 6.57 4.57 3.67
N GLY A 95 7.81 5.06 3.81
CA GLY A 95 8.15 6.32 4.46
C GLY A 95 8.23 6.31 5.99
N GLU A 96 7.76 5.26 6.67
CA GLU A 96 7.90 5.11 8.13
C GLU A 96 8.19 3.65 8.51
N VAL A 97 8.62 3.45 9.76
CA VAL A 97 8.84 2.12 10.32
C VAL A 97 7.50 1.42 10.56
N VAL A 98 7.37 0.18 10.09
CA VAL A 98 6.22 -0.69 10.40
C VAL A 98 6.49 -1.42 11.71
N SER A 99 5.69 -1.17 12.74
CA SER A 99 5.76 -1.96 13.98
C SER A 99 5.09 -3.32 13.79
N THR A 100 5.58 -4.32 14.53
CA THR A 100 5.01 -5.67 14.53
C THR A 100 3.55 -5.67 15.00
N ASP A 101 3.18 -4.79 15.95
CA ASP A 101 1.78 -4.60 16.36
C ASP A 101 0.90 -4.14 15.19
N LEU A 102 1.32 -3.09 14.47
CA LEU A 102 0.55 -2.57 13.34
C LEU A 102 0.42 -3.64 12.26
N ALA A 103 1.49 -4.34 11.94
CA ALA A 103 1.48 -5.43 10.98
C ALA A 103 0.48 -6.53 11.37
N ARG A 104 0.47 -6.97 12.63
CA ARG A 104 -0.51 -7.97 13.13
C ARG A 104 -1.95 -7.48 12.99
N ARG A 105 -2.22 -6.22 13.37
CA ARG A 105 -3.56 -5.62 13.21
C ARG A 105 -3.97 -5.53 11.75
N ALA A 106 -3.05 -5.13 10.87
CA ALA A 106 -3.28 -5.03 9.44
C ALA A 106 -3.57 -6.39 8.79
N ILE A 107 -2.76 -7.42 9.09
CA ILE A 107 -2.96 -8.79 8.58
C ILE A 107 -4.34 -9.31 8.98
N LYS A 108 -4.76 -9.06 10.23
CA LYS A 108 -6.08 -9.48 10.72
C LYS A 108 -7.23 -8.72 10.04
N ALA A 109 -7.07 -7.41 9.83
CA ALA A 109 -8.13 -6.55 9.31
C ALA A 109 -8.28 -6.61 7.78
N LEU A 110 -7.21 -7.00 7.08
CA LEU A 110 -7.10 -7.09 5.62
C LEU A 110 -6.58 -8.47 5.18
N PRO A 111 -7.28 -9.58 5.48
CA PRO A 111 -6.77 -10.94 5.27
C PRO A 111 -6.48 -11.25 3.79
N ASN A 112 -7.20 -10.63 2.86
CA ASN A 112 -7.10 -10.88 1.41
C ASN A 112 -6.23 -9.84 0.67
N THR A 113 -5.58 -8.93 1.39
CA THR A 113 -4.75 -7.87 0.82
C THR A 113 -3.29 -8.13 1.13
N ARG A 114 -2.42 -8.18 0.12
CA ARG A 114 -0.96 -8.21 0.28
C ARG A 114 -0.49 -6.93 0.97
N LEU A 115 0.31 -7.06 2.01
CA LEU A 115 0.81 -5.94 2.78
C LEU A 115 2.31 -5.82 2.49
N LEU A 116 2.69 -4.87 1.65
CA LEU A 116 4.05 -4.74 1.15
C LEU A 116 4.77 -3.67 1.95
N ASN A 117 5.79 -4.03 2.71
CA ASN A 117 6.66 -3.05 3.34
C ASN A 117 7.74 -2.67 2.34
N CYS A 118 7.95 -1.38 2.12
CA CYS A 118 8.81 -0.90 1.05
C CYS A 118 9.67 0.26 1.56
N TYR A 119 10.96 0.17 1.28
CA TYR A 119 11.92 1.24 1.57
C TYR A 119 12.30 1.96 0.28
N SER A 120 12.11 3.29 0.27
CA SER A 120 12.53 4.17 -0.82
C SER A 120 13.22 5.43 -0.34
N THR A 121 13.90 6.09 -1.26
CA THR A 121 14.31 7.48 -1.16
C THR A 121 13.94 8.24 -2.44
N CYS A 122 13.90 9.56 -2.37
CA CYS A 122 13.62 10.41 -3.54
C CYS A 122 14.68 10.22 -4.64
N GLU A 123 15.93 9.96 -4.25
CA GLU A 123 17.09 9.87 -5.13
C GLU A 123 17.15 8.55 -5.91
N THR A 124 16.67 7.45 -5.32
CA THR A 124 16.86 6.10 -5.90
C THR A 124 15.57 5.30 -6.08
N HIS A 125 14.39 5.89 -5.81
CA HIS A 125 13.11 5.19 -5.80
C HIS A 125 13.10 4.04 -4.77
N GLU A 126 12.32 2.99 -5.03
CA GLU A 126 12.24 1.79 -4.19
C GLU A 126 13.55 0.98 -4.26
N ILE A 127 14.09 0.65 -3.09
CA ILE A 127 15.35 -0.08 -2.92
C ILE A 127 15.10 -1.52 -2.44
N ALA A 128 14.14 -1.70 -1.52
CA ALA A 128 13.84 -2.99 -0.91
C ALA A 128 12.35 -3.12 -0.64
N CYS A 129 11.80 -4.31 -0.86
CA CYS A 129 10.39 -4.58 -0.60
C CYS A 129 10.14 -6.05 -0.30
N GLY A 130 9.17 -6.33 0.58
CA GLY A 130 8.60 -7.67 0.69
C GLY A 130 7.21 -7.69 1.33
N ASP A 131 6.53 -8.84 1.21
CA ASP A 131 5.25 -9.06 1.87
C ASP A 131 5.47 -9.30 3.36
N ILE A 132 4.84 -8.46 4.18
CA ILE A 132 4.94 -8.51 5.64
C ILE A 132 4.56 -9.90 6.15
N ARG A 133 3.62 -10.61 5.52
CA ARG A 133 3.23 -11.96 5.97
C ARG A 133 4.36 -12.97 5.89
N ASP A 134 5.25 -12.82 4.91
CA ASP A 134 6.35 -13.74 4.70
C ASP A 134 7.55 -13.41 5.59
N MET A 135 7.60 -12.19 6.13
CA MET A 135 8.79 -11.65 6.80
C MET A 135 8.59 -11.30 8.27
N ILE A 136 7.35 -11.31 8.77
CA ILE A 136 7.03 -10.88 10.13
C ILE A 136 7.62 -11.86 11.16
N ASP A 137 8.48 -11.33 12.03
CA ASP A 137 8.93 -11.99 13.25
C ASP A 137 8.14 -11.42 14.44
N ILE A 138 7.37 -12.27 15.11
CA ILE A 138 6.51 -11.86 16.23
C ILE A 138 7.29 -11.50 17.49
N GLU A 139 8.55 -11.90 17.60
CA GLU A 139 9.44 -11.57 18.72
C GLU A 139 10.16 -10.22 18.51
N SER A 140 10.16 -9.70 17.27
CA SER A 140 10.71 -8.38 16.94
C SER A 140 9.69 -7.26 17.21
N ILE A 141 10.19 -6.07 17.52
CA ILE A 141 9.38 -4.85 17.68
C ILE A 141 9.00 -4.24 16.31
N TYR A 142 9.82 -4.47 15.29
CA TYR A 142 9.67 -3.87 13.97
C TYR A 142 9.66 -4.93 12.87
N CYS A 143 8.86 -4.70 11.84
CA CYS A 143 8.86 -5.52 10.64
C CYS A 143 9.99 -5.09 9.69
N PRO A 144 10.70 -6.05 9.08
CA PRO A 144 11.72 -5.75 8.07
C PRO A 144 11.08 -5.17 6.81
N VAL A 145 11.88 -4.41 6.04
CA VAL A 145 11.48 -3.82 4.74
C VAL A 145 11.58 -4.81 3.57
N GLY A 146 12.19 -5.97 3.80
CA GLY A 146 12.32 -7.05 2.80
C GLY A 146 13.62 -7.03 2.01
N PRO A 147 13.77 -7.98 1.06
CA PRO A 147 14.97 -8.09 0.23
C PRO A 147 15.10 -6.90 -0.72
N TYR A 148 16.32 -6.71 -1.24
CA TYR A 148 16.55 -5.75 -2.31
C TYR A 148 15.73 -6.08 -3.55
N LEU A 149 15.21 -5.04 -4.18
CA LEU A 149 14.54 -5.09 -5.47
C LEU A 149 15.55 -5.29 -6.59
#